data_AF-A0A3B8LLH2-F1
#
_entry.id   AF-A0A3B8LLH2-F1
#
_cell.length_a   1.000
_cell.length_b   1.000
_cell.length_c   1.000
_cell.angle_alpha   90.00
_cell.angle_beta   90.00
_cell.angle_gamma   90.00
#
_symmetry.space_group_name_H-M   'P 1'
#
loop_
_entity.id
_entity.type
_entity.pdbx_description
1 polymer ?
#
loop_
_entity_poly.entity_id
_entity_poly.type
_entity_poly.pdbx_seq_one_letter_code
_entity_poly.pdbx_strand_id
1 'polypeptide(L)'
;MELGAAAGRGGGSYRRKLYRHYRKLRNTKLDLSKVRKLGGNRFRISRNFINQMTGRLDILASQAAIVPYFQKGRSVGFRIYNIRKGSVYQKLGIKSGDVIKRINGYEFTSPQKALEAYSNLTSAGNLSVEVMRKGKAKNLSYEVKD
;
A
#
# COMPACT_ATOMS: atom_id res chain seq x y z
N MET A 1 4.28 -6.92 12.10
CA MET A 1 5.73 -6.75 12.31
C MET A 1 5.92 -5.84 13.50
N GLU A 2 5.88 -6.44 14.68
CA GLU A 2 6.58 -5.84 15.81
C GLU A 2 8.06 -5.81 15.45
N LEU A 3 8.65 -4.61 15.42
CA LEU A 3 10.09 -4.45 15.41
C LEU A 3 10.52 -4.22 16.85
N GLY A 4 10.39 -5.27 17.66
CA GLY A 4 10.85 -5.32 19.04
C GLY A 4 11.82 -6.48 19.21
N ALA A 5 13.08 -6.31 18.82
CA ALA A 5 14.24 -7.06 19.34
C ALA A 5 15.52 -6.57 18.64
N ALA A 6 16.28 -5.68 19.31
CA ALA A 6 17.73 -5.51 19.22
C ALA A 6 18.14 -4.19 19.90
N ALA A 7 18.00 -4.14 21.23
CA ALA A 7 18.60 -3.09 22.03
C ALA A 7 20.08 -3.47 22.33
N GLY A 8 20.93 -3.41 21.31
CA GLY A 8 22.39 -3.40 21.49
C GLY A 8 22.88 -1.97 21.72
N ARG A 9 23.78 -1.79 22.69
CA ARG A 9 24.45 -0.52 23.04
C ARG A 9 25.12 0.07 21.78
N GLY A 10 24.44 1.00 21.11
CA GLY A 10 24.87 1.58 19.81
C GLY A 10 23.72 2.11 18.94
N GLY A 11 22.47 1.72 19.22
CA GLY A 11 21.30 2.05 18.38
C GLY A 11 20.83 3.52 18.36
N GLY A 12 21.38 4.41 19.18
CA GLY A 12 20.89 5.80 19.32
C GLY A 12 21.10 6.68 18.08
N SER A 13 22.24 6.55 17.41
CA SER A 13 22.57 7.32 16.20
C SER A 13 21.82 6.79 14.97
N TYR A 14 21.75 5.47 14.83
CA TYR A 14 21.01 4.80 13.75
C TYR A 14 19.52 5.07 13.84
N ARG A 15 18.90 4.95 15.02
CA ARG A 15 17.49 5.32 15.24
C ARG A 15 17.24 6.79 14.88
N ARG A 16 18.10 7.73 15.33
CA ARG A 16 17.94 9.16 14.97
C ARG A 16 18.06 9.43 13.47
N LYS A 17 18.98 8.77 12.75
CA LYS A 17 19.11 8.91 11.29
C LYS A 17 17.90 8.29 10.57
N LEU A 18 17.48 7.10 10.97
CA LEU A 18 16.28 6.43 10.45
C LEU A 18 15.02 7.28 10.65
N TYR A 19 14.74 7.75 11.88
CA TYR A 19 13.57 8.60 12.16
C TYR A 19 13.60 9.90 11.37
N ARG A 20 14.77 10.53 11.19
CA ARG A 20 14.91 11.74 10.36
C ARG A 20 14.62 11.45 8.88
N HIS A 21 15.11 10.33 8.36
CA HIS A 21 14.85 9.90 6.98
C HIS A 21 13.35 9.63 6.76
N TYR A 22 12.72 8.82 7.60
CA TYR A 22 11.27 8.54 7.53
C TYR A 22 10.42 9.81 7.71
N ARG A 23 10.87 10.79 8.50
CA ARG A 23 10.20 12.10 8.63
C ARG A 23 10.28 12.92 7.34
N LYS A 24 11.39 12.86 6.61
CA LYS A 24 11.55 13.54 5.31
C LYS A 24 10.68 12.88 4.24
N LEU A 25 10.66 11.54 4.19
CA LEU A 25 9.78 10.77 3.30
C LEU A 25 8.30 11.06 3.55
N ARG A 26 7.90 11.14 4.82
CA ARG A 26 6.54 11.53 5.22
C ARG A 26 6.08 12.85 4.61
N ASN A 27 6.98 13.81 4.46
CA ASN A 27 6.67 15.13 3.93
C ASN A 27 6.84 15.21 2.41
N THR A 28 7.27 14.12 1.75
CA THR A 28 7.36 14.08 0.29
C THR A 28 5.95 14.01 -0.28
N LYS A 29 5.57 15.03 -1.07
CA LYS A 29 4.21 15.23 -1.53
C LYS A 29 3.96 14.35 -2.77
N LEU A 30 3.20 13.27 -2.60
CA LEU A 30 2.54 12.61 -3.73
C LEU A 30 1.43 13.53 -4.24
N ASP A 31 1.25 13.62 -5.56
CA ASP A 31 0.16 14.40 -6.13
C ASP A 31 -1.18 13.65 -6.02
N LEU A 32 -1.76 13.70 -4.82
CA LEU A 32 -3.02 13.03 -4.51
C LEU A 32 -4.23 13.62 -5.25
N SER A 33 -4.08 14.75 -5.95
CA SER A 33 -5.13 15.29 -6.83
C SER A 33 -5.41 14.35 -8.02
N LYS A 34 -4.44 13.51 -8.37
CA LYS A 34 -4.54 12.49 -9.41
C LYS A 34 -5.37 11.26 -9.00
N VAL A 35 -5.90 11.24 -7.78
CA VAL A 35 -6.84 10.21 -7.30
C VAL A 35 -8.18 10.87 -6.97
N ARG A 36 -9.23 10.49 -7.70
CA ARG A 36 -10.58 11.00 -7.51
C ARG A 36 -11.54 9.86 -7.16
N LYS A 37 -12.29 10.00 -6.07
CA LYS A 37 -13.37 9.05 -5.74
C LYS A 37 -14.57 9.32 -6.65
N LEU A 38 -15.08 8.28 -7.31
CA LEU A 38 -16.25 8.35 -8.20
C LEU A 38 -17.56 7.94 -7.50
N GLY A 39 -17.48 7.43 -6.27
CA GLY A 39 -18.61 6.97 -5.47
C GLY A 39 -18.43 5.53 -5.02
N GLY A 40 -18.96 5.18 -3.84
CA GLY A 40 -18.79 3.85 -3.25
C GLY A 40 -17.32 3.43 -3.15
N ASN A 41 -16.98 2.33 -3.81
CA ASN A 41 -15.63 1.75 -3.92
C ASN A 41 -14.97 2.00 -5.30
N ARG A 42 -15.45 2.98 -6.06
CA ARG A 42 -14.93 3.33 -7.39
C ARG A 42 -14.09 4.59 -7.34
N PHE A 43 -12.98 4.58 -8.06
CA PHE A 43 -11.99 5.63 -8.10
C PHE A 43 -11.53 5.85 -9.54
N ARG A 44 -11.01 7.03 -9.82
CA ARG A 44 -10.23 7.36 -11.00
C ARG A 44 -8.82 7.69 -10.54
N ILE A 45 -7.84 7.18 -11.25
CA ILE A 45 -6.42 7.35 -10.95
C ILE A 45 -5.67 7.67 -12.25
N SER A 46 -4.70 8.58 -12.21
CA SER A 46 -3.84 8.80 -13.37
C SER A 46 -2.76 7.72 -13.49
N ARG A 47 -2.41 7.32 -14.71
CA ARG A 47 -1.32 6.38 -14.97
C ARG A 47 0.02 6.93 -14.47
N ASN A 48 0.24 8.23 -14.70
CA ASN A 48 1.41 8.94 -14.19
C ASN A 48 1.53 8.85 -12.67
N PHE A 49 0.41 8.91 -11.94
CA PHE A 49 0.42 8.76 -10.49
C PHE A 49 0.74 7.32 -10.06
N ILE A 50 0.23 6.31 -10.76
CA ILE A 50 0.61 4.90 -10.53
C ILE A 50 2.12 4.73 -10.70
N ASN A 51 2.68 5.19 -11.82
CA ASN A 51 4.11 5.10 -12.12
C ASN A 51 4.96 5.82 -11.07
N GLN A 52 4.52 7.00 -10.60
CA GLN A 52 5.20 7.73 -9.54
C GLN A 52 5.18 6.97 -8.21
N MET A 53 4.05 6.37 -7.84
CA MET A 53 3.93 5.60 -6.59
C MET A 53 4.81 4.35 -6.61
N THR A 54 4.87 3.65 -7.73
CA THR A 54 5.57 2.37 -7.84
C THR A 54 7.08 2.56 -7.87
N GLY A 55 7.56 3.68 -8.42
CA GLY A 55 8.96 4.11 -8.27
C GLY A 55 9.31 4.62 -6.87
N ARG A 56 8.33 4.78 -5.97
CA ARG A 56 8.50 5.39 -4.63
C ARG A 56 7.93 4.54 -3.50
N LEU A 57 8.36 3.26 -3.46
CA LEU A 57 7.99 2.31 -2.39
C LEU A 57 8.38 2.81 -0.99
N ASP A 58 9.44 3.61 -0.89
CA ASP A 58 9.89 4.30 0.32
C ASP A 58 8.79 5.21 0.92
N ILE A 59 8.07 5.94 0.07
CA ILE A 59 6.94 6.79 0.49
C ILE A 59 5.78 5.91 0.94
N LEU A 60 5.43 4.87 0.19
CA LEU A 60 4.32 3.97 0.52
C LEU A 60 4.53 3.32 1.90
N ALA A 61 5.72 2.77 2.13
CA ALA A 61 6.11 2.19 3.42
C ALA A 61 6.08 3.20 4.58
N SER A 62 6.28 4.49 4.30
CA SER A 62 6.20 5.55 5.32
C SER A 62 4.76 5.94 5.72
N GLN A 63 3.75 5.53 4.94
CA GLN A 63 2.36 5.99 5.07
C GLN A 63 1.41 4.98 5.74
N ALA A 64 1.80 3.70 5.80
CA ALA A 64 1.09 2.66 6.52
C ALA A 64 2.03 1.51 6.91
N ALA A 65 1.66 0.74 7.93
CA ALA A 65 2.31 -0.53 8.23
C ALA A 65 1.71 -1.63 7.35
N ILE A 66 2.56 -2.29 6.55
CA ILE A 66 2.19 -3.41 5.70
C ILE A 66 2.80 -4.66 6.32
N VAL A 67 1.97 -5.64 6.66
CA VAL A 67 2.43 -6.88 7.30
C VAL A 67 1.86 -8.09 6.55
N PRO A 68 2.62 -9.16 6.33
CA PRO A 68 2.08 -10.40 5.80
C PRO A 68 0.92 -10.89 6.67
N TYR A 69 -0.10 -11.44 6.04
CA TYR A 69 -1.27 -11.99 6.72
C TYR A 69 -1.43 -13.46 6.38
N PHE A 70 -1.39 -14.30 7.42
CA PHE A 70 -1.41 -15.75 7.30
C PHE A 70 -2.77 -16.32 7.68
N GLN A 71 -3.21 -17.33 6.94
CA GLN A 71 -4.30 -18.22 7.33
C GLN A 71 -3.85 -19.66 7.13
N LYS A 72 -4.06 -20.50 8.16
CA LYS A 72 -3.64 -21.93 8.13
C LYS A 72 -2.17 -22.12 7.71
N GLY A 73 -1.28 -21.28 8.24
CA GLY A 73 0.16 -21.32 7.93
C GLY A 73 0.57 -20.80 6.56
N ARG A 74 -0.36 -20.34 5.71
CA ARG A 74 -0.06 -19.82 4.36
C ARG A 74 -0.30 -18.32 4.30
N SER A 75 0.59 -17.58 3.65
CA SER A 75 0.37 -16.16 3.36
C SER A 75 -0.80 -16.03 2.38
N VAL A 76 -1.84 -15.29 2.77
CA VAL A 76 -3.04 -15.10 1.95
C VAL A 76 -3.27 -13.64 1.56
N GLY A 77 -2.30 -12.77 1.87
CA GLY A 77 -2.37 -11.34 1.58
C GLY A 77 -1.45 -10.51 2.46
N PHE A 78 -1.60 -9.19 2.35
CA PHE A 78 -0.97 -8.23 3.24
C PHE A 78 -2.02 -7.42 4.00
N ARG A 79 -1.86 -7.35 5.31
CA ARG A 79 -2.71 -6.52 6.17
C ARG A 79 -2.12 -5.13 6.34
N ILE A 80 -2.97 -4.12 6.20
CA ILE A 80 -2.59 -2.71 6.25
C ILE A 80 -3.08 -2.10 7.57
N TYR A 81 -2.17 -1.47 8.32
CA TYR A 81 -2.44 -0.81 9.60
C TYR A 81 -1.82 0.58 9.67
N ASN A 82 -2.19 1.33 10.71
CA ASN A 82 -1.60 2.64 11.02
C ASN A 82 -1.58 3.58 9.82
N ILE A 83 -2.65 3.55 9.02
CA ILE A 83 -2.81 4.38 7.84
C ILE A 83 -2.83 5.84 8.27
N ARG A 84 -1.89 6.62 7.75
CA ARG A 84 -1.83 8.05 8.03
C ARG A 84 -3.00 8.79 7.38
N LYS A 85 -3.53 9.79 8.09
CA LYS A 85 -4.53 10.72 7.54
C LYS A 85 -3.90 11.48 6.36
N GLY A 86 -4.64 11.59 5.28
CA GLY A 86 -4.17 12.19 4.02
C GLY A 86 -3.21 11.32 3.22
N SER A 87 -2.99 10.06 3.60
CA SER A 87 -2.14 9.14 2.84
C SER A 87 -2.77 8.71 1.52
N VAL A 88 -1.93 8.13 0.66
CA VAL A 88 -2.38 7.50 -0.57
C VAL A 88 -3.33 6.34 -0.32
N TYR A 89 -3.10 5.53 0.73
CA TYR A 89 -4.01 4.46 1.11
C TYR A 89 -5.41 4.98 1.40
N GLN A 90 -5.52 6.09 2.13
CA GLN A 90 -6.82 6.70 2.42
C GLN A 90 -7.48 7.23 1.13
N LYS A 91 -6.71 7.84 0.22
CA LYS A 91 -7.22 8.33 -1.06
C LYS A 91 -7.69 7.21 -2.00
N LEU A 92 -7.01 6.07 -1.96
CA LEU A 92 -7.39 4.84 -2.66
C LEU A 92 -8.55 4.09 -1.96
N GLY A 93 -9.03 4.56 -0.81
CA GLY A 93 -10.14 3.94 -0.10
C GLY A 93 -9.78 2.68 0.69
N ILE A 94 -8.49 2.40 0.86
CA ILE A 94 -7.95 1.39 1.78
C ILE A 94 -8.15 1.89 3.21
N LYS A 95 -8.55 0.99 4.10
CA LYS A 95 -8.83 1.27 5.51
C LYS A 95 -7.93 0.44 6.41
N SER A 96 -7.66 0.99 7.60
CA SER A 96 -6.88 0.26 8.61
C SER A 96 -7.60 -1.04 8.95
N GLY A 97 -6.84 -2.14 8.97
CA GLY A 97 -7.34 -3.49 9.18
C GLY A 97 -7.71 -4.25 7.91
N ASP A 98 -7.72 -3.61 6.74
CA ASP A 98 -7.92 -4.31 5.46
C ASP A 98 -6.80 -5.32 5.21
N VAL A 99 -7.16 -6.48 4.65
CA VAL A 99 -6.21 -7.43 4.07
C VAL A 99 -6.35 -7.37 2.56
N ILE A 100 -5.31 -6.89 1.87
CA ILE A 100 -5.24 -6.92 0.40
C ILE A 100 -4.89 -8.35 0.00
N LYS A 101 -5.77 -9.00 -0.79
CA LYS A 101 -5.61 -10.39 -1.22
C LYS A 101 -5.20 -10.50 -2.68
N ARG A 102 -5.82 -9.69 -3.55
CA ARG A 102 -5.60 -9.76 -5.00
C ARG A 102 -5.58 -8.38 -5.63
N ILE A 103 -4.81 -8.28 -6.71
CA ILE A 103 -4.78 -7.12 -7.59
C ILE A 103 -4.92 -7.64 -9.03
N ASN A 104 -5.94 -7.20 -9.74
CA ASN A 104 -6.28 -7.67 -11.10
C ASN A 104 -6.37 -9.20 -11.21
N GLY A 105 -6.89 -9.86 -10.18
CA GLY A 105 -7.00 -11.33 -10.13
C GLY A 105 -5.72 -12.05 -9.71
N TYR A 106 -4.56 -11.39 -9.70
CA TYR A 106 -3.30 -11.96 -9.22
C TYR A 106 -3.22 -11.92 -7.71
N GLU A 107 -2.75 -13.01 -7.12
CA GLU A 107 -2.56 -13.11 -5.67
C GLU A 107 -1.47 -12.16 -5.19
N PHE A 108 -1.76 -11.44 -4.10
CA PHE A 108 -0.84 -10.49 -3.50
C PHE A 108 -0.29 -11.08 -2.19
N THR A 109 0.42 -12.21 -2.29
CA THR A 109 0.82 -13.06 -1.15
C THR A 109 2.33 -13.04 -0.85
N SER A 110 3.15 -12.56 -1.79
CA SER A 110 4.61 -12.42 -1.64
C SER A 110 5.13 -11.20 -2.41
N PRO A 111 6.35 -10.71 -2.11
CA PRO A 111 7.00 -9.64 -2.88
C PRO A 111 7.16 -9.97 -4.37
N GLN A 112 7.46 -11.23 -4.72
CA GLN A 112 7.58 -11.68 -6.10
C GLN A 112 6.24 -11.58 -6.84
N LYS A 113 5.16 -12.04 -6.19
CA LYS A 113 3.81 -11.93 -6.76
C LYS A 113 3.33 -10.48 -6.85
N ALA A 114 3.74 -9.63 -5.91
CA ALA A 114 3.50 -8.19 -5.99
C ALA A 114 4.19 -7.55 -7.20
N LEU A 115 5.40 -8.00 -7.55
CA LEU A 115 6.12 -7.54 -8.73
C LEU A 115 5.48 -8.04 -10.04
N GLU A 116 5.03 -9.31 -10.08
CA GLU A 116 4.27 -9.84 -11.21
C GLU A 116 2.98 -9.05 -11.44
N ALA A 117 2.25 -8.74 -10.37
CA ALA A 117 1.06 -7.89 -10.45
C ALA A 117 1.43 -6.50 -11.00
N TYR A 118 2.55 -5.92 -10.53
CA TYR A 118 3.01 -4.59 -10.96
C TYR A 118 3.25 -4.48 -12.48
N SER A 119 3.93 -5.45 -13.10
CA SER A 119 4.15 -5.43 -14.55
C SER A 119 2.85 -5.42 -15.36
N ASN A 120 1.76 -5.98 -14.80
CA ASN A 120 0.43 -5.95 -15.42
C ASN A 120 -0.36 -4.67 -15.10
N LEU A 121 0.00 -3.93 -14.04
CA LEU A 121 -0.66 -2.67 -13.68
C LEU A 121 -0.33 -1.55 -14.66
N THR A 122 0.89 -1.52 -15.21
CA THR A 122 1.37 -0.43 -16.07
C THR A 122 0.68 -0.39 -17.43
N SER A 123 0.13 -1.50 -17.91
CA SER A 123 -0.60 -1.61 -19.18
C SER A 123 -2.13 -1.60 -19.02
N ALA A 124 -2.66 -1.86 -17.82
CA ALA A 124 -4.10 -1.98 -17.62
C ALA A 124 -4.82 -0.61 -17.70
N GLY A 125 -6.03 -0.61 -18.28
CA GLY A 125 -6.96 0.53 -18.27
C GLY A 125 -7.86 0.58 -17.03
N ASN A 126 -7.97 -0.54 -16.30
CA ASN A 126 -8.72 -0.64 -15.05
C ASN A 126 -7.95 -1.50 -14.05
N LEU A 127 -8.01 -1.12 -12.77
CA LEU A 127 -7.47 -1.90 -11.67
C LEU A 127 -8.59 -2.38 -10.74
N SER A 128 -8.49 -3.62 -10.28
CA SER A 128 -9.39 -4.20 -9.29
C SER A 128 -8.58 -4.70 -8.11
N VAL A 129 -8.87 -4.21 -6.91
CA VAL A 129 -8.20 -4.63 -5.67
C VAL A 129 -9.21 -5.32 -4.76
N GLU A 130 -9.00 -6.60 -4.52
CA GLU A 130 -9.79 -7.40 -3.59
C GLU A 130 -9.22 -7.25 -2.17
N VAL A 131 -10.05 -6.76 -1.25
CA VAL A 131 -9.72 -6.65 0.17
C VAL A 131 -10.71 -7.40 1.05
N MET A 132 -10.20 -7.99 2.13
CA MET A 132 -11.03 -8.43 3.24
C MET A 132 -11.12 -7.32 4.28
N ARG A 133 -12.33 -6.82 4.50
CA ARG A 133 -12.61 -5.74 5.45
C ARG A 133 -13.66 -6.21 6.45
N LYS A 134 -13.28 -6.26 7.73
CA LYS A 134 -14.15 -6.74 8.82
C LYS A 134 -14.79 -8.10 8.49
N GLY A 135 -13.98 -9.03 7.98
CA GLY A 135 -14.42 -10.37 7.61
C GLY A 135 -15.22 -10.49 6.30
N LYS A 136 -15.48 -9.39 5.58
CA LYS A 136 -16.23 -9.41 4.31
C LYS A 136 -15.33 -9.02 3.14
N ALA A 137 -15.47 -9.75 2.03
CA ALA A 137 -14.82 -9.38 0.78
C ALA A 137 -15.39 -8.05 0.25
N LYS A 138 -14.50 -7.18 -0.21
CA LYS A 138 -14.81 -5.91 -0.87
C LYS A 138 -13.91 -5.75 -2.07
N ASN A 139 -14.48 -5.29 -3.16
CA ASN A 139 -13.72 -4.90 -4.34
C ASN A 139 -13.59 -3.39 -4.41
N LEU A 140 -12.39 -2.90 -4.69
CA LEU A 140 -12.09 -1.50 -4.99
C LEU A 140 -11.71 -1.42 -6.47
N SER A 141 -12.40 -0.57 -7.22
CA SER A 141 -12.21 -0.45 -8.67
C SER A 141 -11.62 0.90 -9.02
N TYR A 142 -10.58 0.91 -9.85
CA TYR A 142 -9.86 2.11 -10.25
C TYR A 142 -9.85 2.20 -11.78
N GLU A 143 -10.50 3.24 -12.31
CA GLU A 143 -10.40 3.62 -13.72
C GLU A 143 -9.06 4.33 -13.93
N VAL A 144 -8.18 3.76 -14.75
CA VAL A 144 -6.87 4.35 -15.07
C VAL A 144 -7.04 5.28 -16.27
N LYS A 145 -6.57 6.53 -16.13
CA LYS A 145 -6.55 7.53 -17.20
C LYS A 145 -5.14 8.08 -17.38
N ASP A 146 -4.79 8.47 -18.58
CA ASP A 146 -3.50 9.12 -18.85
C ASP A 146 -3.48 10.57 -18.36
#